data_AF-A0A644YH55-F1
#
_entry.id   AF-A0A644YH55-F1
#
_cell.length_a   1.000
_cell.length_b   1.000
_cell.length_c   1.000
_cell.angle_alpha   90.00
_cell.angle_beta   90.00
_cell.angle_gamma   90.00
#
_symmetry.space_group_name_H-M   'P 1'
#
loop_
_entity.id
_entity.type
_entity.pdbx_description
1 polymer ?
#
loop_
_entity_poly.entity_id
_entity_poly.type
_entity_poly.pdbx_seq_one_letter_code
_entity_poly.pdbx_strand_id
1 'polypeptide(L)' 'MEQTKNPDPINASLSRDEEVKRRIIDWEERNGKKLNDLSRREWIDAISVIMCLTKYEAEEYLDYLTMKL' A
#
# COMPACT_ATOMS: atom_id res chain seq x y z
N MET A 1 -26.32 32.11 -16.24
CA MET A 1 -26.38 30.68 -15.89
C MET A 1 -24.97 30.15 -16.07
N GLU A 2 -24.22 30.07 -14.97
CA GLU A 2 -22.82 29.63 -15.00
C GLU A 2 -22.76 28.17 -15.44
N GLN A 3 -22.00 27.92 -16.50
CA GLN A 3 -21.73 26.59 -16.99
C GLN A 3 -21.03 25.81 -15.87
N THR A 4 -21.64 24.70 -15.48
CA THR A 4 -21.10 23.73 -14.54
C THR A 4 -19.71 23.32 -15.00
N LYS A 5 -18.69 23.68 -14.22
CA LYS A 5 -17.37 23.07 -14.32
C LYS A 5 -17.57 21.58 -14.07
N ASN A 6 -17.61 20.81 -15.15
CA ASN A 6 -17.54 19.36 -15.09
C ASN A 6 -16.04 19.05 -15.04
N PRO A 7 -15.42 18.76 -13.89
CA PRO A 7 -14.09 18.21 -13.93
C PRO A 7 -14.21 16.83 -14.57
N ASP A 8 -13.59 16.66 -15.73
CA ASP A 8 -13.36 15.35 -16.34
C ASP A 8 -12.86 14.35 -15.29
N PRO A 9 -13.23 13.05 -15.41
CA PRO A 9 -13.02 12.06 -14.38
C PRO A 9 -11.54 11.94 -14.04
N ILE A 10 -11.27 12.02 -12.74
CA ILE A 10 -9.97 12.03 -12.09
C ILE A 10 -9.11 10.86 -12.61
N ASN A 11 -8.35 11.08 -13.68
CA ASN A 11 -7.11 10.36 -13.96
C ASN A 11 -5.95 11.17 -13.36
N ALA A 12 -6.09 11.55 -12.09
CA ALA A 12 -4.95 11.99 -11.32
C ALA A 12 -4.12 10.74 -11.06
N SER A 13 -2.97 10.65 -11.73
CA SER A 13 -1.91 9.73 -11.33
C SER A 13 -1.68 9.94 -9.83
N LEU A 14 -2.20 9.04 -8.99
CA LEU A 14 -1.93 9.05 -7.56
C LEU A 14 -0.42 9.10 -7.38
N SER A 15 0.05 9.89 -6.43
CA SER A 15 1.45 9.79 -6.03
C SER A 15 1.73 8.34 -5.60
N ARG A 16 2.99 7.91 -5.73
CA ARG A 16 3.38 6.55 -5.33
C ARG A 16 2.92 6.23 -3.91
N ASP A 17 3.01 7.20 -3.01
CA ASP A 17 2.63 7.04 -1.61
C ASP A 17 1.11 6.91 -1.44
N GLU A 18 0.31 7.64 -2.21
CA GLU A 18 -1.16 7.51 -2.20
C GLU A 18 -1.61 6.17 -2.76
N GLU A 19 -0.98 5.69 -3.83
CA GLU A 19 -1.27 4.37 -4.39
C GLU A 19 -0.89 3.24 -3.42
N VAL A 20 0.25 3.34 -2.73
CA VAL A 20 0.64 2.37 -1.70
C VAL A 20 -0.38 2.38 -0.55
N LYS A 21 -0.79 3.54 -0.06
CA LYS A 21 -1.83 3.65 0.98
C LYS A 21 -3.14 3.00 0.55
N ARG A 22 -3.57 3.24 -0.70
CA ARG A 22 -4.78 2.63 -1.27
C ARG A 22 -4.68 1.11 -1.29
N ARG A 23 -3.55 0.56 -1.74
CA ARG A 23 -3.32 -0.90 -1.77
C ARG A 23 -3.26 -1.53 -0.38
N ILE A 24 -2.72 -0.82 0.61
CA ILE A 24 -2.75 -1.27 2.00
C ILE A 24 -4.20 -1.43 2.46
N ILE A 25 -5.04 -0.40 2.27
CA ILE A 25 -6.46 -0.43 2.64
C ILE A 25 -7.18 -1.59 1.91
N ASP A 26 -7.02 -1.69 0.59
CA ASP A 26 -7.61 -2.78 -0.21
C ASP A 26 -7.21 -4.16 0.31
N TRP A 27 -5.94 -4.33 0.71
CA TRP A 27 -5.45 -5.59 1.25
C TRP A 27 -6.05 -5.89 2.63
N GLU A 28 -6.11 -4.90 3.52
CA GLU A 28 -6.67 -5.06 4.86
C GLU A 28 -8.15 -5.46 4.82
N GLU A 29 -8.94 -4.81 3.95
CA GLU A 29 -10.36 -5.12 3.76
C GLU A 29 -10.58 -6.54 3.23
N ARG A 30 -9.75 -6.99 2.28
CA ARG A 30 -9.85 -8.34 1.70
C ARG A 30 -9.47 -9.44 2.67
N ASN A 31 -8.54 -9.18 3.58
CA ASN A 31 -7.98 -10.18 4.49
C ASN A 31 -8.57 -10.11 5.91
N GLY A 32 -9.32 -9.05 6.25
CA GLY A 32 -9.90 -8.85 7.58
C GLY A 32 -8.85 -8.69 8.69
N LYS A 33 -7.65 -8.20 8.35
CA LYS A 33 -6.51 -8.00 9.26
C LYS A 33 -5.87 -6.64 9.03
N LYS A 34 -5.27 -6.06 10.07
CA LYS A 34 -4.43 -4.86 9.96
C LYS A 34 -2.97 -5.22 9.79
N LEU A 35 -2.23 -4.46 8.97
CA LEU A 35 -0.80 -4.73 8.77
C LEU A 35 0.00 -4.68 10.09
N ASN A 36 -0.37 -3.79 10.99
CA ASN A 36 0.29 -3.62 12.30
C ASN A 36 0.05 -4.79 13.26
N ASP A 37 -0.95 -5.62 13.01
CA ASP A 37 -1.29 -6.77 13.85
C ASP A 37 -0.67 -8.08 13.31
N LEU A 38 0.05 -8.00 12.19
CA LEU A 38 0.64 -9.18 11.55
C LEU A 38 1.92 -9.62 12.25
N SER A 39 2.14 -10.95 12.27
CA SER A 39 3.48 -11.46 12.53
C SER A 39 4.44 -11.04 11.41
N ARG A 40 5.75 -11.04 11.69
CA ARG A 40 6.79 -10.72 10.69
C ARG A 40 6.60 -11.45 9.36
N ARG A 41 6.31 -12.77 9.42
CA ARG A 41 6.11 -13.59 8.21
C ARG A 41 4.87 -13.15 7.42
N GLU A 42 3.75 -12.94 8.10
CA GLU A 42 2.52 -12.48 7.46
C GLU A 42 2.69 -11.07 6.87
N TRP A 43 3.45 -10.20 7.54
CA TRP A 43 3.75 -8.86 7.04
C TRP A 43 4.57 -8.89 5.75
N ILE A 44 5.61 -9.74 5.69
CA ILE A 44 6.42 -9.94 4.48
C ILE A 44 5.54 -10.41 3.32
N ASP A 45 4.69 -11.42 3.58
CA ASP A 45 3.77 -11.92 2.56
C ASP A 45 2.79 -10.81 2.09
N ALA A 46 2.24 -10.02 3.01
CA ALA A 46 1.34 -8.90 2.69
C ALA A 46 2.02 -7.82 1.82
N ILE A 47 3.22 -7.36 2.23
CA ILE A 47 3.94 -6.30 1.54
C ILE A 47 4.49 -6.74 0.19
N SER A 48 4.86 -8.02 0.05
CA SER A 48 5.24 -8.58 -1.25
C SER A 48 4.15 -8.37 -2.31
N VAL A 49 2.88 -8.55 -1.92
CA VAL A 49 1.72 -8.33 -2.78
C VAL A 49 1.41 -6.84 -2.96
N ILE A 50 1.37 -6.07 -1.88
CA ILE A 50 1.00 -4.63 -1.90
C ILE A 50 1.98 -3.82 -2.75
N MET A 51 3.29 -4.08 -2.59
CA MET A 51 4.35 -3.32 -3.25
C MET A 51 4.91 -4.01 -4.50
N CYS A 52 4.36 -5.15 -4.91
CA CYS A 52 4.87 -6.00 -6.01
C CYS A 52 6.37 -6.33 -5.83
N LEU A 53 6.75 -6.70 -4.61
CA LEU A 53 8.11 -7.10 -4.27
C LEU A 53 8.23 -8.63 -4.28
N THR A 54 9.41 -9.13 -4.55
CA THR A 54 9.77 -10.50 -4.18
C THR A 54 9.80 -10.64 -2.65
N LYS A 55 9.71 -11.87 -2.15
CA LYS A 55 9.84 -12.13 -0.69
C LYS A 55 11.15 -11.60 -0.13
N TYR A 56 12.25 -11.78 -0.86
CA TYR A 56 13.56 -11.26 -0.48
C TYR A 56 13.57 -9.74 -0.37
N GLU A 57 13.02 -9.03 -1.38
CA GLU A 57 12.94 -7.57 -1.33
C GLU A 57 12.03 -7.07 -0.20
N ALA A 58 10.95 -7.80 0.11
CA ALA A 58 10.08 -7.47 1.24
C ALA A 58 10.76 -7.71 2.60
N GLU A 59 11.59 -8.74 2.73
CA GLU A 59 12.44 -8.99 3.90
C GLU A 59 13.48 -7.89 4.09
N GLU A 60 14.24 -7.56 3.04
CA GLU A 60 15.23 -6.47 3.06
C GLU A 60 14.57 -5.12 3.40
N TYR A 61 13.37 -4.88 2.87
CA TYR A 61 12.61 -3.68 3.19
C TYR A 61 12.22 -3.63 4.67
N LEU A 62 11.75 -4.74 5.22
CA LEU A 62 11.44 -4.83 6.65
C LEU A 62 12.69 -4.61 7.51
N ASP A 63 13.82 -5.19 7.13
CA ASP A 63 15.07 -5.04 7.87
C ASP A 63 15.58 -3.60 7.84
N TYR A 64 15.49 -2.92 6.70
CA TYR A 64 15.77 -1.49 6.60
C TYR A 64 14.88 -0.64 7.52
N LEU A 65 13.58 -0.95 7.62
CA LEU A 65 12.67 -0.25 8.52
C LEU A 65 13.01 -0.50 9.99
N THR A 66 13.45 -1.72 10.33
CA THR A 66 13.71 -2.14 11.71
C THR A 66 15.07 -1.67 12.21
N MET A 67 16.08 -1.59 11.34
CA MET A 67 17.41 -1.06 11.69
C MET A 67 17.43 0.46 11.93
N LYS A 68 16.39 1.18 11.50
CA LYS A 68 16.25 2.63 11.68
C LYS A 68 15.51 3.04 12.96
N LEU A 69 15.08 2.08 13.78
CA LEU A 69 14.43 2.29 15.08
C LEU A 69 15.43 2.02 16.21
#